data_AF-A0A2D8A971-F1
#
_entry.id   AF-A0A2D8A971-F1
#
_cell.length_a   1.000
_cell.length_b   1.000
_cell.length_c   1.000
_cell.angle_alpha   90.00
_cell.angle_beta   90.00
_cell.angle_gamma   90.00
#
_symmetry.space_group_name_H-M   'P 1'
#
loop_
_entity.id
_entity.type
_entity.pdbx_description
1 polymer ?
#
loop_
_entity_poly.entity_id
_entity_poly.type
_entity_poly.pdbx_seq_one_letter_code
_entity_poly.pdbx_strand_id
1 'polypeptide(L)'
;MTEQSNNDKFSFRIHYPWRTLLAVILLLFYALLLLTPALAETLNIPQRMLHPLYFLCGFIAFLLLAWFDVKRFFYQQKRVRESMHQLWSSKRHLQERAQTSASHTDKLKLFISDKLLEYIEYDEKYLHFKSIASEVRHNGVISFDKVQSALTYAQGHSLPDESGTGANARMYQEALSGMRYLWDLLDLSTTDNMALHIGAYVSRCEELLFEAELQGQDASSMPVAPAFDPRQALIDTLILHLGVTLCDEQGNPDPQVLFSLNSKAENPAQSDEPSAVILTDTDGLYRIEIQPCESLLGNANHLILLLENLIKNAQFFATKRKYKSPFAPISVRLWEARQCLCMTIYNRGPHIDYETKDQIFKLGFSTRRVQEHHGKGLGLYFAQQITQGFDGDIGFDNIANQPGQYHLRLQLASGAVQNMNVDIVCDDNEVPLVLISGEAQTPQKSLDIELSSTLINVELHMTGDQQVYRFDIDGERKTLFDPADPCHPQWMIKVSGRKADQLTFTPLDIRGVQFSVRLPTLSGRIDGVSASAGAPQLDELDAGFRSPDDF
;
A
#
# COMPACT_ATOMS: atom_id res chain seq x y z
N MET A 1 -11.05 23.94 -2.20
CA MET A 1 -10.66 25.18 -1.49
C MET A 1 -9.15 25.26 -1.58
N THR A 2 -8.65 26.37 -2.10
CA THR A 2 -7.26 26.60 -2.55
C THR A 2 -6.22 26.29 -1.49
N GLU A 3 -5.32 25.37 -1.83
CA GLU A 3 -4.04 25.12 -1.16
C GLU A 3 -3.16 26.37 -1.22
N GLN A 4 -2.70 26.79 -0.06
CA GLN A 4 -1.50 27.61 0.09
C GLN A 4 -0.57 26.84 1.03
N SER A 5 0.17 25.89 0.46
CA SER A 5 1.40 25.37 1.05
C SER A 5 2.42 26.51 1.02
N ASN A 6 2.46 27.27 2.11
CA ASN A 6 3.45 28.32 2.27
C ASN A 6 4.73 27.68 2.79
N ASN A 7 5.76 27.77 1.94
CA ASN A 7 7.15 27.37 2.12
C ASN A 7 7.81 28.14 3.28
N ASP A 8 7.36 27.91 4.52
CA ASP A 8 7.94 28.52 5.71
C ASP A 8 9.18 27.72 6.13
N LYS A 9 10.32 28.04 5.52
CA LYS A 9 11.63 27.82 6.16
C LYS A 9 11.49 28.27 7.62
N PHE A 10 11.72 27.37 8.58
CA PHE A 10 11.72 27.66 10.02
C PHE A 10 12.84 28.66 10.37
N SER A 11 12.66 29.91 9.97
CA SER A 11 13.53 31.03 10.27
C SER A 11 12.88 31.83 11.38
N PHE A 12 13.40 31.67 12.59
CA PHE A 12 12.98 32.47 13.73
C PHE A 12 13.49 33.91 13.57
N ARG A 13 12.78 34.74 12.79
CA ARG A 13 13.02 36.19 12.76
C ARG A 13 12.36 36.83 13.97
N ILE A 14 13.08 36.81 15.10
CA ILE A 14 12.69 37.55 16.30
C ILE A 14 12.75 39.05 15.95
N HIS A 15 11.57 39.68 15.88
CA HIS A 15 11.49 41.12 15.62
C HIS A 15 11.65 41.85 16.94
N TYR A 16 12.84 42.41 17.15
CA TYR A 16 13.12 43.20 18.34
C TYR A 16 12.37 44.55 18.28
N PRO A 17 11.82 45.06 19.39
CA PRO A 17 10.97 46.25 19.42
C PRO A 17 11.77 47.56 19.31
N TRP A 18 12.55 47.71 18.25
CA TRP A 18 13.41 48.87 18.01
C TRP A 18 12.63 50.19 17.88
N ARG A 19 11.40 50.12 17.35
CA ARG A 19 10.56 51.31 17.10
C ARG A 19 10.03 51.91 18.39
N THR A 20 9.57 51.08 19.32
CA THR A 20 9.11 51.52 20.63
C THR A 20 10.28 52.00 21.49
N LEU A 21 11.44 51.33 21.44
CA LEU A 21 12.64 51.78 22.13
C LEU A 21 13.10 53.17 21.65
N LEU A 22 13.13 53.39 20.33
CA LEU A 22 13.46 54.68 19.75
C LEU A 22 12.41 55.75 20.07
N ALA A 23 11.13 55.39 20.10
CA ALA A 23 10.06 56.30 20.48
C ALA A 23 10.15 56.75 21.96
N VAL A 24 10.51 55.85 22.89
CA VAL A 24 10.76 56.21 24.29
C VAL A 24 11.91 57.19 24.41
N ILE A 25 13.02 56.93 23.71
CA ILE A 25 14.21 57.80 23.76
C ILE A 25 13.86 59.20 23.25
N LEU A 26 13.14 59.30 22.13
CA LEU A 26 12.68 60.59 21.58
C LEU A 26 11.72 61.31 22.54
N LEU A 27 10.84 60.57 23.21
CA LEU A 27 9.89 61.13 24.15
C LEU A 27 10.57 61.64 25.43
N LEU A 28 11.55 60.90 25.96
CA LEU A 28 12.38 61.32 27.08
C LEU A 28 13.22 62.56 26.72
N PHE A 29 13.78 62.60 25.51
CA PHE A 29 14.51 63.75 25.01
C PHE A 29 13.60 65.00 24.91
N TYR A 30 12.37 64.82 24.41
CA TYR A 30 11.39 65.90 24.36
C TYR A 30 10.97 66.37 25.76
N ALA A 31 10.79 65.45 26.71
CA ALA A 31 10.51 65.80 28.11
C ALA A 31 11.66 66.60 28.73
N LEU A 32 12.92 66.22 28.47
CA LEU A 32 14.10 66.94 28.93
C LEU A 32 14.13 68.38 28.39
N LEU A 33 13.81 68.56 27.11
CA LEU A 33 13.72 69.88 26.46
C LEU A 33 12.60 70.77 27.08
N LEU A 34 11.48 70.18 27.51
CA LEU A 34 10.44 70.92 28.24
C LEU A 34 10.87 71.32 29.65
N LEU A 35 11.63 70.46 30.35
CA LEU A 35 12.10 70.69 31.72
C LEU A 35 13.29 71.66 31.82
N THR A 36 14.09 71.79 30.75
CA THR A 36 15.32 72.60 30.74
C THR A 36 15.31 73.65 29.61
N PRO A 37 14.76 74.85 29.84
CA PRO A 37 14.60 75.87 28.79
C PRO A 37 15.93 76.39 28.23
N ALA A 38 16.99 76.41 29.05
CA ALA A 38 18.35 76.79 28.60
C ALA A 38 18.90 75.86 27.52
N LEU A 39 18.56 74.57 27.55
CA LEU A 39 19.00 73.59 26.55
C LEU A 39 18.31 73.82 25.20
N ALA A 40 17.02 74.17 25.23
CA ALA A 40 16.23 74.46 24.03
C ALA A 40 16.74 75.71 23.29
N GLU A 41 17.17 76.73 24.03
CA GLU A 41 17.78 77.95 23.46
C GLU A 41 19.13 77.63 22.79
N THR A 42 19.98 76.81 23.40
CA THR A 42 21.27 76.40 22.79
C THR A 42 21.11 75.58 21.51
N LEU A 43 20.00 74.85 21.38
CA LEU A 43 19.70 74.01 20.21
C LEU A 43 18.88 74.75 19.12
N ASN A 44 18.60 76.05 19.29
CA ASN A 44 17.79 76.87 18.37
C ASN A 44 16.43 76.26 18.01
N ILE A 45 15.78 75.57 18.96
CA ILE A 45 14.50 74.90 18.69
C ILE A 45 13.35 75.94 18.74
N PRO A 46 12.45 75.99 17.75
CA PRO A 46 11.34 76.94 17.75
C PRO A 46 10.42 76.74 18.97
N GLN A 47 10.15 77.80 19.74
CA GLN A 47 9.29 77.75 20.93
C GLN A 47 7.87 77.22 20.66
N ARG A 48 7.38 77.32 19.42
CA ARG A 48 6.09 76.75 18.99
C ARG A 48 6.05 75.22 19.06
N MET A 49 7.20 74.55 18.97
CA MET A 49 7.28 73.09 19.06
C MET A 49 7.36 72.56 20.50
N LEU A 50 7.54 73.43 21.50
CA LEU A 50 7.64 73.09 22.93
C LEU A 50 6.30 73.26 23.65
N HIS A 51 5.21 72.77 23.06
CA HIS A 51 3.89 72.85 23.65
C HIS A 51 3.53 71.55 24.40
N PRO A 52 3.02 71.62 25.64
CA PRO A 52 2.70 70.43 26.44
C PRO A 52 1.64 69.51 25.78
N LEU A 53 0.78 70.05 24.92
CA LEU A 53 -0.15 69.23 24.13
C LEU A 53 0.54 68.31 23.11
N TYR A 54 1.66 68.73 22.50
CA TYR A 54 2.40 67.87 21.58
C TYR A 54 3.10 66.72 22.32
N PHE A 55 3.55 66.95 23.56
CA PHE A 55 4.04 65.88 24.43
C PHE A 55 2.94 64.85 24.73
N LEU A 56 1.75 65.31 25.10
CA LEU A 56 0.62 64.43 25.40
C LEU A 56 0.22 63.57 24.19
N CYS A 57 0.14 64.18 23.00
CA CYS A 57 -0.10 63.46 21.75
C CYS A 57 1.01 62.43 21.44
N GLY A 58 2.28 62.81 21.62
CA GLY A 58 3.42 61.90 21.46
C GLY A 58 3.40 60.74 22.45
N PHE A 59 2.98 60.99 23.69
CA PHE A 59 2.85 59.98 24.74
C PHE A 59 1.73 58.99 24.45
N ILE A 60 0.57 59.46 23.98
CA ILE A 60 -0.53 58.59 23.55
C ILE A 60 -0.11 57.74 22.35
N ALA A 61 0.59 58.32 21.37
CA ALA A 61 1.12 57.57 20.23
C ALA A 61 2.14 56.49 20.65
N PHE A 62 3.00 56.81 21.62
CA PHE A 62 3.92 55.83 22.22
C PHE A 62 3.17 54.67 22.90
N LEU A 63 2.14 54.96 23.70
CA LEU A 63 1.34 53.92 24.36
C LEU A 63 0.66 52.98 23.35
N LEU A 64 0.15 53.53 22.23
CA LEU A 64 -0.43 52.71 21.16
C LEU A 64 0.60 51.83 20.45
N LEU A 65 1.81 52.35 20.20
CA LEU A 65 2.92 51.59 19.65
C LEU A 65 3.37 50.47 20.60
N ALA A 66 3.50 50.77 21.89
CA ALA A 66 3.87 49.80 22.92
C ALA A 66 2.82 48.68 23.03
N TRP A 67 1.53 49.03 23.00
CA TRP A 67 0.43 48.06 22.99
C TRP A 67 0.49 47.13 21.78
N PHE A 68 0.77 47.66 20.59
CA PHE A 68 0.87 46.86 19.37
C PHE A 68 2.04 45.88 19.41
N ASP A 69 3.21 46.32 19.88
CA ASP A 69 4.40 45.46 20.03
C ASP A 69 4.16 44.35 21.07
N VAL A 70 3.51 44.67 22.20
CA VAL A 70 3.14 43.67 23.22
C VAL A 70 2.16 42.65 22.66
N LYS A 71 1.10 43.08 21.96
CA LYS A 71 0.15 42.17 21.32
C LYS A 71 0.86 41.26 20.31
N ARG A 72 1.75 41.82 19.48
CA ARG A 72 2.52 41.06 18.50
C ARG A 72 3.45 40.03 19.14
N PHE A 73 4.08 40.38 20.27
CA PHE A 73 4.91 39.47 21.04
C PHE A 73 4.12 38.26 21.56
N PHE A 74 2.93 38.47 22.13
CA PHE A 74 2.07 37.36 22.59
C PHE A 74 1.63 36.45 21.45
N TYR A 75 1.28 37.00 20.28
CA TYR A 75 0.96 36.20 19.09
C TYR A 75 2.15 35.37 18.61
N GLN A 76 3.35 35.94 18.60
CA GLN A 76 4.57 35.21 18.25
C GLN A 76 4.87 34.10 19.26
N GLN A 77 4.76 34.39 20.55
CA GLN A 77 4.98 33.40 21.62
C GLN A 77 4.02 32.21 21.49
N LYS A 78 2.77 32.45 21.14
CA LYS A 78 1.77 31.39 20.92
C LYS A 78 2.15 30.50 19.74
N ARG A 79 2.51 31.09 18.60
CA ARG A 79 2.98 30.36 17.41
C ARG A 79 4.22 29.50 17.68
N VAL A 80 5.21 30.06 18.37
CA VAL A 80 6.43 29.32 18.74
C VAL A 80 6.11 28.15 19.67
N ARG A 81 5.18 28.35 20.62
CA ARG A 81 4.75 27.29 21.54
C ARG A 81 4.01 26.17 20.80
N GLU A 82 3.14 26.51 19.85
CA GLU A 82 2.43 25.53 19.01
C GLU A 82 3.40 24.73 18.12
N SER A 83 4.35 25.39 17.44
CA SER A 83 5.36 24.69 16.63
C SER A 83 6.30 23.83 17.48
N MET A 84 6.66 24.30 18.68
CA MET A 84 7.49 23.53 19.60
C MET A 84 6.73 22.31 20.14
N HIS A 85 5.42 22.41 20.38
CA HIS A 85 4.58 21.27 20.72
C HIS A 85 4.51 20.23 19.59
N GLN A 86 4.38 20.66 18.33
CA GLN A 86 4.40 19.75 17.16
C GLN A 86 5.74 19.01 17.02
N LEU A 87 6.86 19.72 17.20
CA LEU A 87 8.19 19.09 17.21
C LEU A 87 8.37 18.12 18.38
N TRP A 88 7.84 18.48 19.56
CA TRP A 88 7.89 17.62 20.74
C TRP A 88 7.02 16.37 20.58
N SER A 89 5.83 16.47 19.98
CA SER A 89 4.97 15.30 19.73
C SER A 89 5.57 14.37 18.67
N SER A 90 6.14 14.94 17.59
CA SER A 90 6.86 14.16 16.58
C SER A 90 8.08 13.44 17.19
N LYS A 91 8.88 14.14 18.00
CA LYS A 91 10.01 13.53 18.73
C LYS A 91 9.55 12.42 19.70
N ARG A 92 8.43 12.63 20.39
CA ARG A 92 7.86 11.64 21.31
C ARG A 92 7.39 10.39 20.57
N HIS A 93 6.74 10.52 19.42
CA HIS A 93 6.39 9.39 18.56
C HIS A 93 7.63 8.62 18.07
N LEU A 94 8.69 9.34 17.70
CA LEU A 94 9.95 8.74 17.27
C LEU A 94 10.63 7.98 18.44
N GLN A 95 10.51 8.51 19.65
CA GLN A 95 11.01 7.88 20.88
C GLN A 95 10.18 6.67 21.32
N GLU A 96 8.86 6.70 21.14
CA GLU A 96 7.96 5.56 21.37
C GLU A 96 8.24 4.43 20.36
N ARG A 97 8.49 4.76 19.09
CA ARG A 97 8.96 3.80 18.05
C ARG A 97 10.33 3.20 18.38
N ALA A 98 11.25 4.01 18.90
CA ALA A 98 12.54 3.52 19.38
C ALA A 98 12.41 2.63 20.63
N GLN A 99 11.43 2.89 21.49
CA GLN A 99 11.14 2.05 22.66
C GLN A 99 10.43 0.75 22.28
N THR A 100 9.55 0.73 21.29
CA THR A 100 8.99 -0.53 20.77
C THR A 100 10.07 -1.37 20.11
N SER A 101 10.98 -0.79 19.33
CA SER A 101 12.14 -1.52 18.79
C SER A 101 13.11 -1.99 19.90
N ALA A 102 13.28 -1.21 20.98
CA ALA A 102 14.04 -1.64 22.16
C ALA A 102 13.32 -2.76 22.94
N SER A 103 11.99 -2.73 23.05
CA SER A 103 11.17 -3.80 23.65
C SER A 103 11.24 -5.09 22.82
N HIS A 104 11.27 -5.00 21.49
CA HIS A 104 11.60 -6.11 20.62
C HIS A 104 13.03 -6.63 20.86
N THR A 105 13.97 -5.76 21.18
CA THR A 105 15.36 -6.12 21.54
C THR A 105 15.45 -6.78 22.93
N ASP A 106 14.64 -6.37 23.89
CA ASP A 106 14.58 -7.00 25.21
C ASP A 106 13.85 -8.36 25.17
N LYS A 107 12.82 -8.49 24.33
CA LYS A 107 12.25 -9.80 23.97
C LYS A 107 13.28 -10.69 23.25
N LEU A 108 14.12 -10.10 22.40
CA LEU A 108 15.24 -10.80 21.77
C LEU A 108 16.28 -11.23 22.80
N LYS A 109 16.60 -10.39 23.80
CA LYS A 109 17.48 -10.76 24.92
C LYS A 109 16.90 -11.86 25.79
N LEU A 110 15.61 -11.82 26.09
CA LEU A 110 14.90 -12.89 26.80
C LEU A 110 14.91 -14.19 26.00
N PHE A 111 14.69 -14.11 24.68
CA PHE A 111 14.81 -15.24 23.76
C PHE A 111 16.24 -15.80 23.71
N ILE A 112 17.24 -14.93 23.61
CA ILE A 112 18.67 -15.29 23.63
C ILE A 112 19.03 -15.93 24.97
N SER A 113 18.54 -15.41 26.09
CA SER A 113 18.78 -15.95 27.44
C SER A 113 18.17 -17.34 27.66
N ASP A 114 16.94 -17.56 27.19
CA ASP A 114 16.25 -18.86 27.32
C ASP A 114 16.82 -19.93 26.37
N LYS A 115 17.26 -19.54 25.18
CA LYS A 115 17.81 -20.46 24.16
C LYS A 115 19.33 -20.67 24.27
N LEU A 116 20.07 -19.79 24.94
CA LEU A 116 21.54 -19.84 25.04
C LEU A 116 22.06 -21.15 25.66
N LEU A 117 21.32 -21.75 26.58
CA LEU A 117 21.73 -23.00 27.24
C LEU A 117 21.54 -24.24 26.35
N GLU A 118 20.72 -24.16 25.30
CA GLU A 118 20.49 -25.22 24.32
C GLU A 118 21.48 -25.12 23.12
N TYR A 119 22.14 -23.96 22.93
CA TYR A 119 22.97 -23.64 21.75
C TYR A 119 24.50 -23.72 21.94
N ILE A 120 25.00 -24.01 23.14
CA ILE A 120 26.46 -24.03 23.40
C ILE A 120 27.19 -25.16 22.63
N GLU A 121 26.49 -26.22 22.19
CA GLU A 121 27.06 -27.27 21.29
C GLU A 121 26.89 -26.98 19.78
N TYR A 122 26.03 -26.03 19.39
CA TYR A 122 25.70 -25.74 17.98
C TYR A 122 26.63 -24.69 17.33
N ASP A 123 27.48 -24.04 18.13
CA ASP A 123 28.16 -22.78 17.78
C ASP A 123 29.36 -22.92 16.83
N GLU A 124 30.14 -24.01 16.90
CA GLU A 124 31.31 -24.18 16.00
C GLU A 124 30.90 -24.35 14.53
N LYS A 125 29.88 -25.18 14.25
CA LYS A 125 29.39 -25.36 12.87
C LYS A 125 28.69 -24.10 12.35
N TYR A 126 27.94 -23.40 13.21
CA TYR A 126 27.25 -22.17 12.83
C TYR A 126 28.23 -21.02 12.54
N LEU A 127 29.29 -20.85 13.33
CA LEU A 127 30.39 -19.91 13.01
C LEU A 127 31.08 -20.25 11.69
N HIS A 128 31.38 -21.54 11.45
CA HIS A 128 31.93 -21.97 10.17
C HIS A 128 30.99 -21.65 9.00
N PHE A 129 29.68 -21.88 9.13
CA PHE A 129 28.69 -21.49 8.12
C PHE A 129 28.60 -19.98 7.93
N LYS A 130 28.68 -19.18 9.01
CA LYS A 130 28.66 -17.71 8.92
C LYS A 130 29.92 -17.17 8.23
N SER A 131 31.08 -17.76 8.52
CA SER A 131 32.34 -17.45 7.82
C SER A 131 32.27 -17.83 6.33
N ILE A 132 31.77 -19.03 6.01
CA ILE A 132 31.59 -19.49 4.63
C ILE A 132 30.56 -18.60 3.91
N ALA A 133 29.44 -18.25 4.53
CA ALA A 133 28.44 -17.36 3.95
C ALA A 133 29.00 -15.96 3.70
N SER A 134 29.82 -15.43 4.61
CA SER A 134 30.51 -14.15 4.41
C SER A 134 31.52 -14.21 3.26
N GLU A 135 32.27 -15.30 3.12
CA GLU A 135 33.22 -15.50 2.02
C GLU A 135 32.52 -15.71 0.68
N VAL A 136 31.43 -16.49 0.65
CA VAL A 136 30.55 -16.66 -0.50
C VAL A 136 29.90 -15.33 -0.89
N ARG A 137 29.47 -14.51 0.08
CA ARG A 137 28.97 -13.15 -0.18
C ARG A 137 30.06 -12.30 -0.81
N HIS A 138 31.27 -12.26 -0.25
CA HIS A 138 32.39 -11.49 -0.81
C HIS A 138 32.72 -11.88 -2.26
N ASN A 139 32.86 -13.17 -2.54
CA ASN A 139 33.08 -13.68 -3.90
C ASN A 139 31.87 -13.44 -4.82
N GLY A 140 30.66 -13.46 -4.24
CA GLY A 140 29.41 -13.08 -4.87
C GLY A 140 29.40 -11.63 -5.34
N VAL A 141 29.82 -10.68 -4.50
CA VAL A 141 29.96 -9.24 -4.86
C VAL A 141 30.86 -9.10 -6.08
N ILE A 142 32.05 -9.73 -6.03
CA ILE A 142 33.04 -9.60 -7.11
C ILE A 142 32.49 -10.17 -8.42
N SER A 143 31.77 -11.29 -8.35
CA SER A 143 31.15 -11.91 -9.52
C SER A 143 30.00 -11.07 -10.05
N PHE A 144 29.20 -10.50 -9.15
CA PHE A 144 28.10 -9.59 -9.44
C PHE A 144 28.60 -8.35 -10.18
N ASP A 145 29.63 -7.67 -9.65
CA ASP A 145 30.21 -6.47 -10.26
C ASP A 145 30.76 -6.72 -11.67
N LYS A 146 31.39 -7.89 -11.88
CA LYS A 146 31.89 -8.30 -13.20
C LYS A 146 30.76 -8.49 -14.20
N VAL A 147 29.70 -9.21 -13.81
CA VAL A 147 28.54 -9.46 -14.68
C VAL A 147 27.78 -8.17 -14.95
N GLN A 148 27.56 -7.34 -13.92
CA GLN A 148 26.91 -6.04 -14.06
C GLN A 148 27.70 -5.13 -15.00
N SER A 149 29.02 -5.05 -14.84
CA SER A 149 29.89 -4.25 -15.73
C SER A 149 29.84 -4.77 -17.17
N ALA A 150 29.85 -6.08 -17.37
CA ALA A 150 29.76 -6.68 -18.69
C ALA A 150 28.41 -6.43 -19.36
N LEU A 151 27.30 -6.56 -18.62
CA LEU A 151 25.95 -6.29 -19.11
C LEU A 151 25.73 -4.80 -19.41
N THR A 152 26.22 -3.90 -18.54
CA THR A 152 26.15 -2.44 -18.75
C THR A 152 26.97 -2.03 -19.97
N TYR A 153 28.16 -2.61 -20.14
CA TYR A 153 28.97 -2.40 -21.33
C TYR A 153 28.26 -2.91 -22.59
N ALA A 154 27.68 -4.11 -22.55
CA ALA A 154 26.93 -4.69 -23.66
C ALA A 154 25.70 -3.85 -24.04
N GLN A 155 24.98 -3.31 -23.06
CA GLN A 155 23.85 -2.40 -23.28
C GLN A 155 24.29 -1.07 -23.92
N GLY A 156 25.41 -0.50 -23.47
CA GLY A 156 25.94 0.75 -24.04
C GLY A 156 26.54 0.60 -25.45
N HIS A 157 26.92 -0.63 -25.84
CA HIS A 157 27.58 -0.93 -27.12
C HIS A 157 26.75 -1.83 -28.04
N SER A 158 25.50 -2.16 -27.66
CA SER A 158 24.60 -2.93 -28.51
C SER A 158 24.18 -2.10 -29.72
N LEU A 159 24.53 -2.56 -30.92
CA LEU A 159 24.04 -1.99 -32.17
C LEU A 159 22.50 -2.19 -32.25
N PRO A 160 21.76 -1.24 -32.84
CA PRO A 160 20.34 -1.45 -33.12
C PRO A 160 20.18 -2.69 -34.00
N ASP A 161 19.28 -3.61 -33.63
CA ASP A 161 18.94 -4.77 -34.47
C ASP A 161 18.52 -4.32 -35.89
N GLU A 162 18.69 -5.19 -36.90
CA GLU A 162 18.26 -4.93 -38.28
C GLU A 162 16.75 -4.59 -38.39
N SER A 163 15.95 -4.94 -37.38
CA SER A 163 14.54 -4.62 -37.25
C SER A 163 14.23 -3.27 -36.59
N GLY A 164 15.24 -2.53 -36.10
CA GLY A 164 15.08 -1.23 -35.43
C GLY A 164 14.35 -1.30 -34.07
N THR A 165 14.11 -2.50 -33.53
CA THR A 165 13.28 -2.72 -32.33
C THR A 165 14.04 -2.58 -31.01
N GLY A 166 15.38 -2.53 -31.04
CA GLY A 166 16.21 -2.44 -29.83
C GLY A 166 16.07 -3.65 -28.89
N ALA A 167 15.74 -4.83 -29.42
CA ALA A 167 15.46 -6.02 -28.63
C ALA A 167 16.66 -6.46 -27.77
N ASN A 168 17.88 -6.40 -28.32
CA ASN A 168 19.09 -6.72 -27.55
C ASN A 168 19.31 -5.80 -26.34
N ALA A 169 19.09 -4.49 -26.50
CA ALA A 169 19.22 -3.53 -25.41
C ALA A 169 18.20 -3.79 -24.28
N ARG A 170 16.98 -4.20 -24.63
CA ARG A 170 15.95 -4.61 -23.66
C ARG A 170 16.33 -5.90 -22.94
N MET A 171 16.83 -6.91 -23.65
CA MET A 171 17.31 -8.15 -23.03
C MET A 171 18.44 -7.89 -22.02
N TYR A 172 19.38 -7.00 -22.32
CA TYR A 172 20.44 -6.63 -21.36
C TYR A 172 19.89 -5.88 -20.16
N GLN A 173 18.88 -5.02 -20.34
CA GLN A 173 18.19 -4.33 -19.24
C GLN A 173 17.46 -5.32 -18.32
N GLU A 174 16.74 -6.28 -18.88
CA GLU A 174 16.07 -7.36 -18.14
C GLU A 174 17.08 -8.24 -17.38
N ALA A 175 18.22 -8.55 -18.00
CA ALA A 175 19.29 -9.28 -17.32
C ALA A 175 19.88 -8.47 -16.15
N LEU A 176 20.06 -7.17 -16.31
CA LEU A 176 20.54 -6.27 -15.24
C LEU A 176 19.55 -6.17 -14.08
N SER A 177 18.24 -6.04 -14.36
CA SER A 177 17.21 -6.01 -13.31
C SER A 177 17.14 -7.35 -12.56
N GLY A 178 17.18 -8.47 -13.29
CA GLY A 178 17.22 -9.80 -12.69
C GLY A 178 18.46 -10.03 -11.81
N MET A 179 19.62 -9.53 -12.23
CA MET A 179 20.83 -9.56 -11.40
C MET A 179 20.64 -8.76 -10.10
N ARG A 180 20.16 -7.51 -10.18
CA ARG A 180 19.89 -6.67 -9.00
C ARG A 180 18.92 -7.33 -8.03
N TYR A 181 17.85 -7.95 -8.55
CA TYR A 181 16.91 -8.72 -7.75
C TYR A 181 17.60 -9.87 -7.01
N LEU A 182 18.41 -10.68 -7.71
CA LEU A 182 19.19 -11.77 -7.10
C LEU A 182 20.11 -11.27 -5.97
N TRP A 183 20.76 -10.12 -6.18
CA TRP A 183 21.61 -9.50 -5.17
C TRP A 183 20.83 -9.13 -3.91
N ASP A 184 19.68 -8.48 -4.06
CA ASP A 184 18.84 -8.10 -2.92
C ASP A 184 18.28 -9.32 -2.18
N LEU A 185 17.93 -10.39 -2.90
CA LEU A 185 17.56 -11.67 -2.31
C LEU A 185 18.71 -12.28 -1.50
N LEU A 186 19.93 -12.23 -2.02
CA LEU A 186 21.10 -12.73 -1.32
C LEU A 186 21.36 -11.92 -0.05
N ASP A 187 21.24 -10.60 -0.14
CA ASP A 187 21.37 -9.69 1.01
C ASP A 187 20.36 -10.06 2.10
N LEU A 188 19.07 -10.11 1.76
CA LEU A 188 17.99 -10.56 2.64
C LEU A 188 18.25 -11.94 3.25
N SER A 189 18.71 -12.90 2.46
CA SER A 189 18.96 -14.28 2.92
C SER A 189 20.08 -14.40 3.95
N THR A 190 20.98 -13.40 4.01
CA THR A 190 22.09 -13.34 4.96
C THR A 190 21.79 -12.51 6.21
N THR A 191 20.62 -11.87 6.26
CA THR A 191 20.22 -11.05 7.42
C THR A 191 19.64 -11.91 8.55
N ASP A 192 20.14 -11.69 9.78
CA ASP A 192 19.67 -12.40 10.98
C ASP A 192 18.21 -12.03 11.33
N ASN A 193 17.79 -10.79 11.05
CA ASN A 193 16.41 -10.31 11.20
C ASN A 193 16.01 -9.46 9.99
N MET A 194 15.24 -10.09 9.08
CA MET A 194 14.81 -9.50 7.82
C MET A 194 13.90 -8.28 8.02
N ALA A 195 12.92 -8.38 8.92
CA ALA A 195 12.00 -7.27 9.19
C ALA A 195 12.76 -6.03 9.69
N LEU A 196 13.70 -6.22 10.63
CA LEU A 196 14.52 -5.12 11.14
C LEU A 196 15.40 -4.50 10.05
N HIS A 197 16.00 -5.33 9.19
CA HIS A 197 16.82 -4.84 8.07
C HIS A 197 16.02 -3.98 7.10
N ILE A 198 14.84 -4.45 6.70
CA ILE A 198 13.93 -3.72 5.81
C ILE A 198 13.47 -2.43 6.49
N GLY A 199 13.05 -2.48 7.75
CA GLY A 199 12.62 -1.30 8.50
C GLY A 199 13.72 -0.24 8.63
N ALA A 200 14.97 -0.66 8.85
CA ALA A 200 16.11 0.25 8.86
C ALA A 200 16.38 0.87 7.49
N TYR A 201 16.20 0.11 6.41
CA TYR A 201 16.33 0.62 5.04
C TYR A 201 15.23 1.64 4.71
N VAL A 202 13.98 1.33 5.05
CA VAL A 202 12.85 2.25 4.87
C VAL A 202 13.06 3.54 5.67
N SER A 203 13.51 3.44 6.93
CA SER A 203 13.85 4.61 7.76
C SER A 203 14.94 5.47 7.12
N ARG A 204 15.95 4.85 6.49
CA ARG A 204 16.98 5.59 5.74
C ARG A 204 16.39 6.30 4.51
N CYS A 205 15.45 5.66 3.80
CA CYS A 205 14.75 6.29 2.69
C CYS A 205 13.91 7.50 3.15
N GLU A 206 13.27 7.41 4.31
CA GLU A 206 12.58 8.54 4.96
C GLU A 206 13.57 9.69 5.25
N GLU A 207 14.71 9.40 5.88
CA GLU A 207 15.76 10.39 6.16
C GLU A 207 16.26 11.09 4.88
N LEU A 208 16.54 10.32 3.83
CA LEU A 208 16.99 10.85 2.55
C LEU A 208 15.95 11.78 1.91
N LEU A 209 14.66 11.44 2.03
CA LEU A 209 13.59 12.27 1.50
C LEU A 209 13.49 13.60 2.26
N PHE A 210 13.58 13.57 3.59
CA PHE A 210 13.63 14.78 4.40
C PHE A 210 14.87 15.64 4.11
N GLU A 211 16.04 15.02 3.90
CA GLU A 211 17.26 15.74 3.50
C GLU A 211 17.09 16.44 2.15
N ALA A 212 16.53 15.75 1.16
CA ALA A 212 16.25 16.32 -0.17
C ALA A 212 15.27 17.50 -0.07
N GLU A 213 14.20 17.36 0.71
CA GLU A 213 13.21 18.41 0.94
C GLU A 213 13.85 19.63 1.63
N LEU A 214 14.66 19.42 2.67
CA LEU A 214 15.40 20.47 3.38
C LEU A 214 16.38 21.22 2.47
N GLN A 215 17.01 20.51 1.54
CA GLN A 215 17.94 21.08 0.57
C GLN A 215 17.24 21.69 -0.66
N GLY A 216 15.93 21.50 -0.81
CA GLY A 216 15.16 21.91 -1.99
C GLY A 216 15.60 21.18 -3.26
N GLN A 217 16.10 19.95 -3.13
CA GLN A 217 16.44 19.07 -4.24
C GLN A 217 15.24 18.19 -4.56
N ASP A 218 14.95 18.00 -5.84
CA ASP A 218 13.95 17.03 -6.26
C ASP A 218 14.45 15.62 -5.96
N ALA A 219 13.60 14.76 -5.39
CA ALA A 219 13.94 13.38 -5.06
C ALA A 219 14.43 12.56 -6.28
N SER A 220 14.03 12.97 -7.48
CA SER A 220 14.49 12.39 -8.76
C SER A 220 15.96 12.69 -9.11
N SER A 221 16.57 13.69 -8.46
CA SER A 221 17.99 14.03 -8.64
C SER A 221 18.93 13.21 -7.76
N MET A 222 18.39 12.38 -6.85
CA MET A 222 19.19 11.55 -5.97
C MET A 222 19.73 10.30 -6.68
N PRO A 223 20.98 9.87 -6.36
CA PRO A 223 21.58 8.68 -6.96
C PRO A 223 20.79 7.38 -6.73
N VAL A 224 20.04 7.32 -5.62
CA VAL A 224 19.16 6.21 -5.27
C VAL A 224 17.79 6.79 -4.97
N ALA A 225 16.78 6.39 -5.73
CA ALA A 225 15.41 6.81 -5.50
C ALA A 225 14.90 6.21 -4.18
N PRO A 226 14.46 7.02 -3.20
CA PRO A 226 14.01 6.53 -1.89
C PRO A 226 12.61 5.90 -1.94
N ALA A 227 11.86 6.14 -3.02
CA ALA A 227 10.50 5.67 -3.23
C ALA A 227 10.36 4.91 -4.55
N PHE A 228 9.39 4.00 -4.62
CA PHE A 228 9.08 3.21 -5.80
C PHE A 228 7.56 3.09 -6.03
N ASP A 229 7.17 2.86 -7.28
CA ASP A 229 5.77 2.63 -7.66
C ASP A 229 5.38 1.15 -7.41
N PRO A 230 4.43 0.86 -6.50
CA PRO A 230 4.00 -0.50 -6.21
C PRO A 230 3.25 -1.17 -7.39
N ARG A 231 2.65 -0.39 -8.30
CA ARG A 231 1.99 -0.94 -9.50
C ARG A 231 3.01 -1.55 -10.44
N GLN A 232 4.14 -0.87 -10.64
CA GLN A 232 5.24 -1.39 -11.45
C GLN A 232 5.84 -2.65 -10.81
N ALA A 233 6.01 -2.68 -9.48
CA ALA A 233 6.48 -3.87 -8.78
C ALA A 233 5.55 -5.09 -8.97
N LEU A 234 4.22 -4.89 -8.97
CA LEU A 234 3.27 -5.97 -9.27
C LEU A 234 3.40 -6.48 -10.70
N ILE A 235 3.52 -5.58 -11.68
CA ILE A 235 3.72 -5.93 -13.08
C ILE A 235 5.03 -6.70 -13.27
N ASP A 236 6.13 -6.22 -12.70
CA ASP A 236 7.44 -6.85 -12.76
C ASP A 236 7.38 -8.26 -12.15
N THR A 237 6.65 -8.43 -11.04
CA THR A 237 6.42 -9.76 -10.45
C THR A 237 5.73 -10.70 -11.43
N LEU A 238 4.62 -10.26 -12.03
CA LEU A 238 3.82 -11.09 -12.95
C LEU A 238 4.59 -11.43 -14.23
N ILE A 239 5.22 -10.45 -14.87
CA ILE A 239 5.90 -10.64 -16.16
C ILE A 239 7.28 -11.26 -15.96
N LEU A 240 8.17 -10.60 -15.20
CA LEU A 240 9.60 -10.95 -15.14
C LEU A 240 9.86 -12.18 -14.27
N HIS A 241 9.13 -12.32 -13.16
CA HIS A 241 9.40 -13.38 -12.18
C HIS A 241 8.47 -14.59 -12.32
N LEU A 242 7.26 -14.41 -12.84
CA LEU A 242 6.28 -15.48 -13.02
C LEU A 242 6.02 -15.86 -14.48
N GLY A 243 6.53 -15.08 -15.44
CA GLY A 243 6.39 -15.37 -16.87
C GLY A 243 4.96 -15.28 -17.38
N VAL A 244 4.11 -14.47 -16.73
CA VAL A 244 2.71 -14.31 -17.09
C VAL A 244 2.60 -13.36 -18.28
N THR A 245 1.94 -13.82 -19.35
CA THR A 245 1.59 -12.96 -20.49
C THR A 245 0.30 -12.22 -20.17
N LEU A 246 0.41 -10.92 -19.87
CA LEU A 246 -0.74 -10.08 -19.52
C LEU A 246 -1.56 -9.68 -20.76
N CYS A 247 -2.88 -9.69 -20.60
CA CYS A 247 -3.90 -9.37 -21.58
C CYS A 247 -4.92 -8.40 -20.98
N ASP A 248 -5.64 -7.68 -21.85
CA ASP A 248 -6.83 -6.91 -21.45
C ASP A 248 -7.95 -7.84 -20.93
N GLU A 249 -9.04 -7.28 -20.37
CA GLU A 249 -10.18 -8.07 -19.87
C GLU A 249 -10.82 -8.96 -20.96
N GLN A 250 -10.64 -8.63 -22.24
CA GLN A 250 -11.14 -9.40 -23.38
C GLN A 250 -10.17 -10.52 -23.84
N GLY A 251 -9.00 -10.64 -23.20
CA GLY A 251 -7.99 -11.65 -23.53
C GLY A 251 -7.08 -11.28 -24.71
N ASN A 252 -7.09 -10.04 -25.17
CA ASN A 252 -6.15 -9.56 -26.18
C ASN A 252 -4.84 -9.14 -25.51
N PRO A 253 -3.67 -9.47 -26.10
CA PRO A 253 -2.39 -8.99 -25.58
C PRO A 253 -2.34 -7.46 -25.70
N ASP A 254 -2.30 -6.76 -24.56
CA ASP A 254 -2.32 -5.30 -24.52
C ASP A 254 -0.95 -4.74 -24.08
N PRO A 255 -0.08 -4.37 -25.05
CA PRO A 255 1.17 -3.68 -24.73
C PRO A 255 0.94 -2.24 -24.23
N GLN A 256 -0.19 -1.58 -24.53
CA GLN A 256 -0.41 -0.16 -24.24
C GLN A 256 -0.72 0.12 -22.77
N VAL A 257 -1.37 -0.80 -22.06
CA VAL A 257 -1.60 -0.69 -20.60
C VAL A 257 -0.27 -0.69 -19.81
N LEU A 258 0.70 -1.51 -20.24
CA LEU A 258 2.04 -1.55 -19.65
C LEU A 258 2.83 -0.25 -19.87
N PHE A 259 2.63 0.41 -21.02
CA PHE A 259 3.27 1.71 -21.32
C PHE A 259 2.57 2.90 -20.66
N SER A 260 1.26 2.84 -20.42
CA SER A 260 0.49 3.95 -19.83
C SER A 260 0.56 4.01 -18.30
N LEU A 261 0.89 2.91 -17.62
CA LEU A 261 1.27 2.91 -16.21
C LEU A 261 2.61 3.63 -15.98
N ASN A 262 3.54 3.52 -16.95
CA ASN A 262 4.87 4.13 -16.88
C ASN A 262 4.92 5.61 -17.32
N SER A 263 4.17 6.01 -18.35
CA SER A 263 4.27 7.37 -18.93
C SER A 263 3.68 8.50 -18.08
N LYS A 264 2.84 8.19 -17.08
CA LYS A 264 2.22 9.18 -16.18
C LYS A 264 3.00 9.44 -14.89
N ALA A 265 4.05 8.67 -14.59
CA ALA A 265 5.01 8.98 -13.54
C ALA A 265 5.86 10.23 -13.87
N GLU A 266 5.93 10.61 -15.16
CA GLU A 266 6.77 11.72 -15.63
C GLU A 266 6.03 13.06 -15.79
N ASN A 267 4.69 13.10 -15.78
CA ASN A 267 3.90 14.34 -15.92
C ASN A 267 2.55 14.28 -15.18
N PRO A 268 2.51 14.65 -13.88
CA PRO A 268 1.29 14.57 -13.05
C PRO A 268 0.23 15.65 -13.33
N ALA A 269 0.52 16.66 -14.17
CA ALA A 269 -0.31 17.86 -14.30
C ALA A 269 -1.44 17.78 -15.34
N GLN A 270 -1.63 16.66 -16.06
CA GLN A 270 -2.49 16.62 -17.25
C GLN A 270 -3.34 15.36 -17.48
N SER A 271 -3.68 14.58 -16.45
CA SER A 271 -4.58 13.45 -16.66
C SER A 271 -5.70 13.35 -15.65
N ASP A 272 -6.94 13.27 -16.15
CA ASP A 272 -8.08 12.67 -15.45
C ASP A 272 -7.60 11.43 -14.69
N GLU A 273 -8.00 11.31 -13.41
CA GLU A 273 -7.60 10.19 -12.55
C GLU A 273 -7.83 8.86 -13.28
N PRO A 274 -6.80 7.99 -13.39
CA PRO A 274 -6.97 6.75 -14.12
C PRO A 274 -7.99 5.84 -13.42
N SER A 275 -9.00 5.43 -14.17
CA SER A 275 -9.88 4.32 -13.82
C SER A 275 -9.06 3.07 -13.47
N ALA A 276 -9.59 2.22 -12.60
CA ALA A 276 -9.00 0.91 -12.29
C ALA A 276 -8.70 0.13 -13.58
N VAL A 277 -7.50 -0.46 -13.64
CA VAL A 277 -7.06 -1.29 -14.77
C VAL A 277 -7.35 -2.75 -14.44
N ILE A 278 -8.06 -3.44 -15.33
CA ILE A 278 -8.38 -4.86 -15.19
C ILE A 278 -7.62 -5.64 -16.27
N LEU A 279 -6.86 -6.65 -15.84
CA LEU A 279 -6.05 -7.51 -16.68
C LEU A 279 -6.37 -8.99 -16.41
N THR A 280 -6.13 -9.83 -17.42
CA THR A 280 -6.09 -11.29 -17.30
C THR A 280 -4.80 -11.81 -17.95
N ASP A 281 -4.57 -13.11 -17.91
CA ASP A 281 -3.55 -13.78 -18.71
C ASP A 281 -4.16 -14.58 -19.86
N THR A 282 -3.29 -15.08 -20.75
CA THR A 282 -3.67 -15.90 -21.90
C THR A 282 -4.38 -17.20 -21.53
N ASP A 283 -4.11 -17.75 -20.35
CA ASP A 283 -4.71 -19.01 -19.90
C ASP A 283 -6.00 -18.80 -19.08
N GLY A 284 -6.37 -17.53 -18.81
CA GLY A 284 -7.53 -17.18 -17.97
C GLY A 284 -7.38 -17.64 -16.52
N LEU A 285 -6.15 -17.78 -16.03
CA LEU A 285 -5.81 -18.14 -14.67
C LEU A 285 -5.97 -16.96 -13.70
N TYR A 286 -5.74 -15.74 -14.17
CA TYR A 286 -5.67 -14.53 -13.36
C TYR A 286 -6.79 -13.55 -13.66
N ARG A 287 -7.30 -12.91 -12.60
CA ARG A 287 -8.00 -11.63 -12.68
C ARG A 287 -7.27 -10.60 -11.84
N ILE A 288 -6.66 -9.63 -12.49
CA ILE A 288 -5.80 -8.63 -11.87
C ILE A 288 -6.49 -7.28 -11.95
N GLU A 289 -6.70 -6.63 -10.81
CA GLU A 289 -7.24 -5.28 -10.72
C GLU A 289 -6.20 -4.35 -10.07
N ILE A 290 -5.80 -3.32 -10.79
CA ILE A 290 -4.80 -2.34 -10.35
C ILE A 290 -5.45 -0.96 -10.33
N GLN A 291 -5.67 -0.43 -9.14
CA GLN A 291 -6.13 0.94 -8.94
C GLN A 291 -4.92 1.89 -8.76
N PRO A 292 -5.10 3.20 -8.99
CA PRO A 292 -4.08 4.19 -8.64
C PRO A 292 -3.75 4.13 -7.15
N CYS A 293 -2.46 4.27 -6.84
CA CYS A 293 -1.97 4.32 -5.48
C CYS A 293 -0.67 5.13 -5.41
N GLU A 294 -0.42 5.67 -4.24
CA GLU A 294 0.82 6.38 -3.93
C GLU A 294 2.03 5.43 -3.86
N SER A 295 3.21 5.98 -4.15
CA SER A 295 4.50 5.30 -4.01
C SER A 295 4.77 4.83 -2.57
N LEU A 296 5.60 3.79 -2.46
CA LEU A 296 6.12 3.29 -1.19
C LEU A 296 7.58 3.69 -1.00
N LEU A 297 8.00 3.88 0.24
CA LEU A 297 9.41 4.08 0.59
C LEU A 297 10.13 2.73 0.73
N GLY A 298 11.36 2.64 0.22
CA GLY A 298 12.19 1.45 0.33
C GLY A 298 12.54 0.82 -1.01
N ASN A 299 12.75 -0.50 -1.01
CA ASN A 299 13.20 -1.24 -2.19
C ASN A 299 12.05 -2.04 -2.81
N ALA A 300 11.78 -1.80 -4.10
CA ALA A 300 10.75 -2.51 -4.87
C ALA A 300 10.94 -4.03 -4.87
N ASN A 301 12.19 -4.51 -4.85
CA ASN A 301 12.52 -5.94 -4.86
C ASN A 301 11.99 -6.67 -3.62
N HIS A 302 11.82 -5.99 -2.49
CA HIS A 302 11.18 -6.57 -1.31
C HIS A 302 9.69 -6.83 -1.56
N LEU A 303 8.98 -5.87 -2.19
CA LEU A 303 7.58 -6.06 -2.55
C LEU A 303 7.42 -7.16 -3.62
N ILE A 304 8.34 -7.21 -4.60
CA ILE A 304 8.36 -8.28 -5.61
C ILE A 304 8.50 -9.65 -4.93
N LEU A 305 9.43 -9.82 -4.00
CA LEU A 305 9.59 -11.08 -3.27
C LEU A 305 8.33 -11.45 -2.45
N LEU A 306 7.68 -10.47 -1.82
CA LEU A 306 6.42 -10.69 -1.11
C LEU A 306 5.34 -11.22 -2.07
N LEU A 307 5.12 -10.52 -3.19
CA LEU A 307 4.11 -10.88 -4.19
C LEU A 307 4.42 -12.22 -4.84
N GLU A 308 5.68 -12.49 -5.19
CA GLU A 308 6.14 -13.76 -5.76
C GLU A 308 5.78 -14.93 -4.83
N ASN A 309 6.02 -14.79 -3.53
CA ASN A 309 5.72 -15.85 -2.55
C ASN A 309 4.21 -16.09 -2.41
N LEU A 310 3.40 -15.02 -2.39
CA LEU A 310 1.93 -15.15 -2.28
C LEU A 310 1.32 -15.72 -3.56
N ILE A 311 1.73 -15.22 -4.73
CA ILE A 311 1.18 -15.66 -6.01
C ILE A 311 1.62 -17.09 -6.36
N LYS A 312 2.87 -17.49 -6.09
CA LYS A 312 3.29 -18.91 -6.24
C LYS A 312 2.54 -19.84 -5.30
N ASN A 313 2.14 -19.33 -4.12
CA ASN A 313 1.29 -20.07 -3.21
C ASN A 313 -0.10 -20.30 -3.84
N ALA A 314 -0.72 -19.22 -4.34
CA ALA A 314 -1.98 -19.27 -5.06
C ALA A 314 -1.96 -20.23 -6.25
N GLN A 315 -0.96 -20.11 -7.15
CA GLN A 315 -0.80 -20.98 -8.32
C GLN A 315 -0.76 -22.47 -7.96
N PHE A 316 -0.04 -22.84 -6.89
CA PHE A 316 0.09 -24.23 -6.46
C PHE A 316 -1.26 -24.87 -6.12
N PHE A 317 -2.17 -24.12 -5.50
CA PHE A 317 -3.48 -24.63 -5.13
C PHE A 317 -4.48 -24.51 -6.27
N ALA A 318 -4.57 -23.35 -6.92
CA ALA A 318 -5.55 -23.04 -7.96
C ALA A 318 -5.43 -23.92 -9.21
N THR A 319 -4.21 -24.38 -9.56
CA THR A 319 -3.98 -25.21 -10.76
C THR A 319 -4.32 -26.69 -10.59
N LYS A 320 -4.62 -27.15 -9.37
CA LYS A 320 -4.99 -28.55 -9.13
C LYS A 320 -6.32 -28.86 -9.80
N ARG A 321 -6.44 -30.05 -10.42
CA ARG A 321 -7.61 -30.47 -11.21
C ARG A 321 -8.96 -30.26 -10.50
N LYS A 322 -9.02 -30.51 -9.19
CA LYS A 322 -10.25 -30.36 -8.37
C LYS A 322 -10.70 -28.91 -8.16
N TYR A 323 -9.81 -27.93 -8.39
CA TYR A 323 -10.09 -26.50 -8.23
C TYR A 323 -10.14 -25.74 -9.57
N LYS A 324 -10.18 -26.45 -10.71
CA LYS A 324 -10.42 -25.82 -12.01
C LYS A 324 -11.79 -25.15 -12.03
N SER A 325 -11.83 -23.87 -12.42
CA SER A 325 -13.05 -23.06 -12.50
C SER A 325 -13.26 -22.56 -13.93
N PRO A 326 -14.52 -22.32 -14.36
CA PRO A 326 -14.83 -21.56 -15.57
C PRO A 326 -14.41 -20.09 -15.52
N PHE A 327 -14.13 -19.57 -14.32
CA PHE A 327 -13.61 -18.22 -14.08
C PHE A 327 -12.17 -18.28 -13.56
N ALA A 328 -11.44 -17.16 -13.62
CA ALA A 328 -10.08 -17.06 -13.10
C ALA A 328 -10.00 -17.53 -11.63
N PRO A 329 -9.29 -18.63 -11.32
CA PRO A 329 -9.20 -19.14 -9.96
C PRO A 329 -8.20 -18.39 -9.08
N ILE A 330 -7.48 -17.39 -9.63
CA ILE A 330 -6.60 -16.49 -8.88
C ILE A 330 -7.05 -15.05 -9.15
N SER A 331 -7.30 -14.29 -8.09
CA SER A 331 -7.55 -12.85 -8.20
C SER A 331 -6.49 -12.06 -7.43
N VAL A 332 -5.95 -11.03 -8.06
CA VAL A 332 -5.00 -10.10 -7.45
C VAL A 332 -5.59 -8.71 -7.54
N ARG A 333 -5.71 -8.03 -6.41
CA ARG A 333 -6.18 -6.64 -6.36
C ARG A 333 -5.18 -5.77 -5.64
N LEU A 334 -4.94 -4.57 -6.17
CA LEU A 334 -4.07 -3.57 -5.59
C LEU A 334 -4.78 -2.22 -5.61
N TRP A 335 -4.90 -1.58 -4.46
CA TRP A 335 -5.57 -0.29 -4.31
C TRP A 335 -5.02 0.49 -3.12
N GLU A 336 -5.38 1.76 -3.01
CA GLU A 336 -5.08 2.56 -1.83
C GLU A 336 -6.32 2.75 -0.95
N ALA A 337 -6.18 2.57 0.36
CA ALA A 337 -7.21 2.95 1.31
C ALA A 337 -6.58 3.42 2.63
N ARG A 338 -7.05 4.58 3.12
CA ARG A 338 -6.59 5.17 4.40
C ARG A 338 -5.06 5.34 4.45
N GLN A 339 -4.47 5.88 3.37
CA GLN A 339 -3.01 6.08 3.23
C GLN A 339 -2.19 4.79 3.42
N CYS A 340 -2.79 3.66 3.06
CA CYS A 340 -2.12 2.37 2.98
C CYS A 340 -2.34 1.80 1.59
N LEU A 341 -1.29 1.23 1.02
CA LEU A 341 -1.40 0.28 -0.06
C LEU A 341 -2.06 -0.98 0.49
N CYS A 342 -3.19 -1.35 -0.11
CA CYS A 342 -3.93 -2.56 0.17
C CYS A 342 -3.77 -3.52 -1.01
N MET A 343 -3.49 -4.78 -0.70
CA MET A 343 -3.40 -5.84 -1.71
C MET A 343 -4.16 -7.06 -1.24
N THR A 344 -4.89 -7.70 -2.15
CA THR A 344 -5.45 -9.03 -1.91
C THR A 344 -5.00 -10.01 -2.98
N ILE A 345 -4.66 -11.22 -2.53
CA ILE A 345 -4.36 -12.36 -3.39
C ILE A 345 -5.31 -13.47 -2.98
N TYR A 346 -6.37 -13.64 -3.76
CA TYR A 346 -7.31 -14.74 -3.63
C TYR A 346 -6.87 -15.91 -4.51
N ASN A 347 -7.02 -17.13 -3.99
CA ASN A 347 -6.93 -18.33 -4.79
C ASN A 347 -8.01 -19.32 -4.41
N ARG A 348 -8.61 -19.96 -5.42
CA ARG A 348 -9.43 -21.14 -5.20
C ARG A 348 -8.56 -22.28 -4.67
N GLY A 349 -9.06 -23.00 -3.66
CA GLY A 349 -8.24 -23.99 -2.98
C GLY A 349 -8.86 -24.52 -1.69
N PRO A 350 -8.12 -25.35 -0.94
CA PRO A 350 -8.56 -25.75 0.40
C PRO A 350 -8.46 -24.56 1.36
N HIS A 351 -9.38 -24.50 2.32
CA HIS A 351 -9.26 -23.57 3.45
C HIS A 351 -8.02 -23.86 4.28
N ILE A 352 -7.52 -22.81 4.93
CA ILE A 352 -6.50 -22.91 5.97
C ILE A 352 -7.21 -23.05 7.31
N ASP A 353 -6.82 -24.05 8.09
CA ASP A 353 -7.35 -24.21 9.45
C ASP A 353 -6.92 -23.02 10.33
N TYR A 354 -7.88 -22.36 10.97
CA TYR A 354 -7.63 -21.20 11.83
C TYR A 354 -6.78 -21.55 13.05
N GLU A 355 -6.76 -22.81 13.53
CA GLU A 355 -5.86 -23.24 14.60
C GLU A 355 -4.38 -23.11 14.21
N THR A 356 -4.09 -23.18 12.90
CA THR A 356 -2.74 -23.05 12.36
C THR A 356 -2.39 -21.63 11.90
N LYS A 357 -3.27 -20.65 12.12
CA LYS A 357 -3.13 -19.27 11.63
C LYS A 357 -1.78 -18.64 11.99
N ASP A 358 -1.32 -18.80 13.23
CA ASP A 358 -0.01 -18.26 13.66
C ASP A 358 1.17 -19.13 13.23
N GLN A 359 0.91 -20.37 12.80
CA GLN A 359 1.94 -21.33 12.41
C GLN A 359 2.30 -21.21 10.93
N ILE A 360 1.36 -20.84 10.06
CA ILE A 360 1.61 -20.77 8.61
C ILE A 360 2.72 -19.76 8.25
N PHE A 361 2.95 -18.77 9.11
CA PHE A 361 4.00 -17.77 8.93
C PHE A 361 5.31 -18.13 9.66
N LYS A 362 5.37 -19.26 10.39
CA LYS A 362 6.60 -19.69 11.07
C LYS A 362 7.60 -20.27 10.08
N LEU A 363 8.88 -20.01 10.35
CA LEU A 363 9.99 -20.53 9.57
C LEU A 363 9.93 -22.07 9.49
N GLY A 364 9.94 -22.60 8.27
CA GLY A 364 9.99 -24.04 8.02
C GLY A 364 8.62 -24.73 8.04
N PHE A 365 7.54 -24.04 8.37
CA PHE A 365 6.20 -24.62 8.36
C PHE A 365 5.70 -24.80 6.92
N SER A 366 5.27 -26.01 6.58
CA SER A 366 4.70 -26.34 5.28
C SER A 366 3.75 -27.51 5.40
N THR A 367 2.57 -27.39 4.80
CA THR A 367 1.60 -28.49 4.67
C THR A 367 1.85 -29.33 3.40
N ARG A 368 2.83 -28.95 2.58
CA ARG A 368 3.17 -29.66 1.33
C ARG A 368 4.03 -30.88 1.64
N ARG A 369 3.71 -32.02 1.02
CA ARG A 369 4.51 -33.25 1.15
C ARG A 369 5.90 -33.04 0.54
N VAL A 370 6.95 -33.44 1.28
CA VAL A 370 8.37 -33.27 0.92
C VAL A 370 8.72 -33.88 -0.46
N GLN A 371 8.00 -34.92 -0.91
CA GLN A 371 8.24 -35.58 -2.20
C GLN A 371 7.71 -34.81 -3.42
N GLU A 372 6.71 -33.94 -3.28
CA GLU A 372 6.09 -33.25 -4.43
C GLU A 372 6.71 -31.87 -4.71
N HIS A 373 7.31 -31.22 -3.71
CA HIS A 373 7.95 -29.91 -3.88
C HIS A 373 9.12 -29.69 -2.92
N HIS A 374 10.19 -29.06 -3.43
CA HIS A 374 11.34 -28.55 -2.65
C HIS A 374 10.99 -27.33 -1.77
N GLY A 375 9.72 -27.14 -1.41
CA GLY A 375 9.26 -26.00 -0.63
C GLY A 375 9.64 -26.15 0.83
N LYS A 376 10.75 -25.52 1.26
CA LYS A 376 11.26 -25.54 2.64
C LYS A 376 10.38 -24.81 3.68
N GLY A 377 9.13 -24.44 3.35
CA GLY A 377 8.26 -23.70 4.28
C GLY A 377 8.74 -22.28 4.60
N LEU A 378 9.38 -21.60 3.63
CA LEU A 378 9.99 -20.29 3.83
C LEU A 378 9.16 -19.12 3.26
N GLY A 379 8.27 -19.37 2.29
CA GLY A 379 7.66 -18.30 1.50
C GLY A 379 6.72 -17.39 2.29
N LEU A 380 5.78 -17.97 3.06
CA LEU A 380 4.87 -17.17 3.91
C LEU A 380 5.62 -16.48 5.05
N TYR A 381 6.66 -17.12 5.60
CA TYR A 381 7.56 -16.48 6.55
C TYR A 381 8.20 -15.21 5.97
N PHE A 382 8.75 -15.28 4.74
CA PHE A 382 9.29 -14.09 4.07
C PHE A 382 8.22 -13.03 3.84
N ALA A 383 7.02 -13.40 3.38
CA ALA A 383 5.92 -12.45 3.20
C ALA A 383 5.59 -11.70 4.50
N GLN A 384 5.56 -12.41 5.64
CA GLN A 384 5.35 -11.78 6.95
C GLN A 384 6.51 -10.87 7.36
N GLN A 385 7.76 -11.33 7.22
CA GLN A 385 8.94 -10.53 7.60
C GLN A 385 9.07 -9.27 6.76
N ILE A 386 8.80 -9.35 5.46
CA ILE A 386 8.80 -8.18 4.57
C ILE A 386 7.71 -7.22 5.00
N THR A 387 6.47 -7.72 5.17
CA THR A 387 5.34 -6.89 5.60
C THR A 387 5.63 -6.17 6.92
N GLN A 388 6.18 -6.88 7.92
CA GLN A 388 6.59 -6.30 9.19
C GLN A 388 7.70 -5.26 9.04
N GLY A 389 8.66 -5.48 8.15
CA GLY A 389 9.72 -4.51 7.86
C GLY A 389 9.21 -3.22 7.22
N PHE A 390 8.09 -3.29 6.51
CA PHE A 390 7.38 -2.11 6.02
C PHE A 390 6.36 -1.56 7.04
N ASP A 391 6.42 -1.93 8.32
CA ASP A 391 5.43 -1.56 9.35
C ASP A 391 3.97 -1.87 8.94
N GLY A 392 3.82 -2.91 8.12
CA GLY A 392 2.57 -3.36 7.54
C GLY A 392 1.88 -4.46 8.34
N ASP A 393 0.75 -4.92 7.81
CA ASP A 393 0.02 -6.08 8.32
C ASP A 393 -0.33 -7.07 7.21
N ILE A 394 -0.30 -8.37 7.53
CA ILE A 394 -0.67 -9.46 6.63
C ILE A 394 -1.59 -10.44 7.35
N GLY A 395 -2.71 -10.74 6.72
CA GLY A 395 -3.69 -11.71 7.19
C GLY A 395 -4.18 -12.62 6.08
N PHE A 396 -5.05 -13.55 6.45
CA PHE A 396 -5.83 -14.31 5.51
C PHE A 396 -7.26 -14.53 6.02
N ASP A 397 -8.16 -14.72 5.07
CA ASP A 397 -9.55 -15.10 5.29
C ASP A 397 -9.89 -16.31 4.41
N ASN A 398 -10.64 -17.26 4.96
CA ASN A 398 -11.21 -18.35 4.16
C ASN A 398 -12.49 -17.86 3.49
N ILE A 399 -12.55 -18.00 2.17
CA ILE A 399 -13.74 -17.67 1.36
C ILE A 399 -14.58 -18.93 1.24
N ALA A 400 -15.84 -18.87 1.66
CA ALA A 400 -16.78 -19.99 1.64
C ALA A 400 -17.91 -19.74 0.64
N ASN A 401 -18.45 -20.82 0.06
CA ASN A 401 -19.68 -20.73 -0.70
C ASN A 401 -20.84 -20.41 0.25
N GLN A 402 -21.74 -19.52 -0.14
CA GLN A 402 -22.93 -19.21 0.63
C GLN A 402 -24.17 -19.82 -0.03
N PRO A 403 -24.99 -20.59 0.70
CA PRO A 403 -26.31 -20.95 0.21
C PRO A 403 -27.16 -19.70 0.08
N GLY A 404 -28.07 -19.70 -0.89
CA GLY A 404 -28.86 -18.53 -1.20
C GLY A 404 -29.97 -18.85 -2.17
N GLN A 405 -31.00 -18.01 -2.19
CA GLN A 405 -32.07 -18.10 -3.17
C GLN A 405 -31.95 -16.94 -4.15
N TYR A 406 -32.06 -17.24 -5.43
CA TYR A 406 -32.03 -16.28 -6.51
C TYR A 406 -33.36 -16.28 -7.25
N HIS A 407 -33.82 -15.10 -7.60
CA HIS A 407 -35.01 -14.88 -8.40
C HIS A 407 -34.57 -14.45 -9.80
N LEU A 408 -34.84 -15.30 -10.79
CA LEU A 408 -34.55 -15.07 -12.20
C LEU A 408 -35.82 -14.62 -12.90
N ARG A 409 -35.76 -13.46 -13.57
CA ARG A 409 -36.81 -12.97 -14.48
C ARG A 409 -36.23 -12.88 -15.89
N LEU A 410 -36.76 -13.69 -16.80
CA LEU A 410 -36.31 -13.83 -18.17
C LEU A 410 -37.35 -13.20 -19.10
N GLN A 411 -36.94 -12.21 -19.87
CA GLN A 411 -37.79 -11.59 -20.90
C GLN A 411 -37.40 -12.12 -22.27
N LEU A 412 -38.40 -12.55 -23.05
CA LEU A 412 -38.20 -13.12 -24.38
C LEU A 412 -38.70 -12.19 -25.48
N ALA A 413 -38.15 -12.34 -26.70
CA ALA A 413 -38.52 -11.57 -27.88
C ALA A 413 -39.99 -11.75 -28.31
N SER A 414 -40.63 -12.86 -27.91
CA SER A 414 -42.07 -13.08 -28.12
C SER A 414 -42.96 -12.18 -27.24
N GLY A 415 -42.38 -11.45 -26.29
CA GLY A 415 -43.10 -10.69 -25.27
C GLY A 415 -43.44 -11.50 -24.01
N ALA A 416 -43.19 -12.81 -24.01
CA ALA A 416 -43.37 -13.65 -22.84
C ALA A 416 -42.31 -13.36 -21.76
N VAL A 417 -42.72 -13.43 -20.49
CA VAL A 417 -41.84 -13.30 -19.32
C VAL A 417 -41.91 -14.60 -18.52
N GLN A 418 -40.75 -15.20 -18.24
CA GLN A 418 -40.64 -16.38 -17.38
C GLN A 418 -39.97 -15.98 -16.08
N ASN A 419 -40.58 -16.33 -14.94
CA ASN A 419 -40.01 -16.11 -13.61
C ASN A 419 -39.74 -17.45 -12.96
N MET A 420 -38.60 -17.58 -12.31
CA MET A 420 -38.24 -18.78 -11.55
C MET A 420 -37.42 -18.42 -10.33
N ASN A 421 -37.57 -19.24 -9.30
CA ASN A 421 -36.80 -19.16 -8.09
C ASN A 421 -35.84 -20.34 -8.07
N VAL A 422 -34.59 -20.06 -7.76
CA VAL A 422 -33.50 -21.01 -7.86
C VAL A 422 -32.77 -21.00 -6.51
N ASP A 423 -32.70 -22.16 -5.88
CA ASP A 423 -31.99 -22.32 -4.61
C ASP A 423 -30.59 -22.86 -4.86
N ILE A 424 -29.60 -22.23 -4.25
CA ILE A 424 -28.23 -22.70 -4.15
C ILE A 424 -28.07 -23.39 -2.80
N VAL A 425 -27.70 -24.67 -2.85
CA VAL A 425 -27.41 -25.51 -1.69
C VAL A 425 -25.99 -26.05 -1.79
N CYS A 426 -25.35 -26.37 -0.67
CA CYS A 426 -24.02 -26.98 -0.67
C CYS A 426 -24.13 -28.49 -0.39
N ASP A 427 -23.31 -29.30 -1.06
CA ASP A 427 -23.19 -30.72 -0.74
C ASP A 427 -22.31 -30.97 0.51
N ASP A 428 -22.12 -32.24 0.88
CA ASP A 428 -21.29 -32.64 2.03
C ASP A 428 -19.82 -32.18 1.91
N ASN A 429 -19.37 -31.90 0.67
CA ASN A 429 -18.05 -31.38 0.39
C ASN A 429 -18.08 -29.86 0.15
N GLU A 430 -19.12 -29.15 0.58
CA GLU A 430 -19.35 -27.71 0.42
C GLU A 430 -19.30 -27.20 -1.05
N VAL A 431 -19.50 -28.09 -2.02
CA VAL A 431 -19.61 -27.71 -3.44
C VAL A 431 -21.02 -27.16 -3.68
N PRO A 432 -21.18 -26.00 -4.34
CA PRO A 432 -22.48 -25.42 -4.54
C PRO A 432 -23.20 -26.14 -5.68
N LEU A 433 -24.47 -26.45 -5.43
CA LEU A 433 -25.41 -27.10 -6.33
C LEU A 433 -26.66 -26.22 -6.44
N VAL A 434 -27.40 -26.41 -7.52
CA VAL A 434 -28.57 -25.62 -7.88
C VAL A 434 -29.80 -26.51 -8.02
N LEU A 435 -30.96 -26.00 -7.59
CA LEU A 435 -32.28 -26.61 -7.80
C LEU A 435 -33.35 -25.53 -8.00
N ILE A 436 -34.45 -25.87 -8.67
CA ILE A 436 -35.62 -24.99 -8.78
C ILE A 436 -36.41 -25.04 -7.48
N SER A 437 -36.69 -23.88 -6.88
CA SER A 437 -37.38 -23.81 -5.60
C SER A 437 -38.77 -24.45 -5.65
N GLY A 438 -39.04 -25.34 -4.70
CA GLY A 438 -40.34 -26.00 -4.55
C GLY A 438 -40.54 -27.22 -5.46
N GLU A 439 -39.58 -27.57 -6.31
CA GLU A 439 -39.60 -28.84 -7.04
C GLU A 439 -38.82 -29.92 -6.28
N ALA A 440 -39.35 -31.15 -6.25
CA ALA A 440 -38.71 -32.30 -5.62
C ALA A 440 -37.58 -32.89 -6.49
N GLN A 441 -36.77 -32.03 -7.10
CA GLN A 441 -35.63 -32.43 -7.92
C GLN A 441 -34.38 -32.61 -7.06
N THR A 442 -33.49 -33.53 -7.47
CA THR A 442 -32.17 -33.67 -6.87
C THR A 442 -31.29 -32.47 -7.25
N PRO A 443 -30.54 -31.87 -6.31
CA PRO A 443 -29.63 -30.76 -6.61
C PRO A 443 -28.62 -31.12 -7.71
N GLN A 444 -28.39 -30.20 -8.65
CA GLN A 444 -27.53 -30.40 -9.82
C GLN A 444 -26.38 -29.39 -9.86
N LYS A 445 -25.37 -29.64 -10.69
CA LYS A 445 -24.22 -28.70 -10.83
C LYS A 445 -24.55 -27.47 -11.68
N SER A 446 -25.55 -27.59 -12.54
CA SER A 446 -26.01 -26.52 -13.43
C SER A 446 -27.49 -26.78 -13.74
N LEU A 447 -28.22 -25.70 -13.97
CA LEU A 447 -29.63 -25.71 -14.35
C LEU A 447 -29.73 -25.27 -15.81
N ASP A 448 -30.14 -26.19 -16.68
CA ASP A 448 -30.39 -25.91 -18.10
C ASP A 448 -31.87 -25.57 -18.31
N ILE A 449 -32.12 -24.43 -18.94
CA ILE A 449 -33.46 -23.88 -19.18
C ILE A 449 -33.63 -23.71 -20.70
N GLU A 450 -34.58 -24.46 -21.25
CA GLU A 450 -35.01 -24.30 -22.63
C GLU A 450 -36.02 -23.16 -22.74
N LEU A 451 -35.76 -22.20 -23.64
CA LEU A 451 -36.58 -21.02 -23.82
C LEU A 451 -37.46 -21.16 -25.07
N SER A 452 -38.72 -20.76 -24.96
CA SER A 452 -39.69 -20.84 -26.07
C SER A 452 -39.40 -19.85 -27.20
N SER A 453 -38.54 -18.86 -26.98
CA SER A 453 -38.10 -17.86 -27.97
C SER A 453 -36.81 -17.19 -27.51
N THR A 454 -36.17 -16.42 -28.39
CA THR A 454 -34.92 -15.68 -28.12
C THR A 454 -35.00 -14.85 -26.83
N LEU A 455 -34.02 -15.04 -25.97
CA LEU A 455 -33.82 -14.23 -24.76
C LEU A 455 -33.36 -12.83 -25.13
N ILE A 456 -33.98 -11.81 -24.54
CA ILE A 456 -33.60 -10.40 -24.74
C ILE A 456 -33.08 -9.72 -23.48
N ASN A 457 -33.56 -10.14 -22.30
CA ASN A 457 -33.13 -9.57 -21.03
C ASN A 457 -33.20 -10.61 -19.91
N VAL A 458 -32.21 -10.55 -19.02
CA VAL A 458 -32.15 -11.32 -17.78
C VAL A 458 -32.09 -10.35 -16.62
N GLU A 459 -33.02 -10.47 -15.69
CA GLU A 459 -32.93 -9.84 -14.38
C GLU A 459 -32.68 -10.91 -13.31
N LEU A 460 -31.73 -10.63 -12.42
CA LEU A 460 -31.37 -11.51 -11.31
C LEU A 460 -31.33 -10.69 -10.03
N HIS A 461 -31.90 -11.23 -8.95
CA HIS A 461 -31.70 -10.69 -7.60
C HIS A 461 -31.64 -11.82 -6.58
N MET A 462 -30.80 -11.67 -5.57
CA MET A 462 -30.71 -12.60 -4.44
C MET A 462 -31.74 -12.21 -3.38
N THR A 463 -32.41 -13.20 -2.78
CA THR A 463 -33.38 -12.98 -1.72
C THR A 463 -32.70 -12.36 -0.50
N GLY A 464 -33.11 -11.15 -0.12
CA GLY A 464 -32.53 -10.39 1.00
C GLY A 464 -31.54 -9.31 0.56
N ASP A 465 -31.12 -9.30 -0.70
CA ASP A 465 -30.38 -8.20 -1.30
C ASP A 465 -31.35 -7.16 -1.90
N GLN A 466 -30.96 -5.89 -1.89
CA GLN A 466 -31.72 -4.80 -2.53
C GLN A 466 -31.29 -4.60 -3.99
N GLN A 467 -30.14 -5.14 -4.39
CA GLN A 467 -29.60 -4.95 -5.73
C GLN A 467 -30.23 -5.91 -6.75
N VAL A 468 -30.69 -5.36 -7.87
CA VAL A 468 -31.21 -6.13 -9.02
C VAL A 468 -30.24 -5.94 -10.18
N TYR A 469 -29.66 -7.05 -10.65
CA TYR A 469 -28.77 -7.05 -11.80
C TYR A 469 -29.58 -7.28 -13.07
N ARG A 470 -29.39 -6.41 -14.08
CA ARG A 470 -30.06 -6.48 -15.37
C ARG A 470 -29.05 -6.61 -16.49
N PHE A 471 -29.27 -7.57 -17.37
CA PHE A 471 -28.38 -7.85 -18.50
C PHE A 471 -29.17 -7.93 -19.79
N ASP A 472 -28.84 -7.05 -20.73
CA ASP A 472 -29.37 -7.11 -22.10
C ASP A 472 -28.59 -8.13 -22.93
N ILE A 473 -29.34 -8.88 -23.75
CA ILE A 473 -28.85 -10.00 -24.56
C ILE A 473 -29.10 -9.68 -26.04
N ASP A 474 -28.02 -9.53 -26.81
CA ASP A 474 -28.08 -9.13 -28.22
C ASP A 474 -28.26 -10.32 -29.18
N GLY A 475 -28.79 -11.45 -28.69
CA GLY A 475 -29.03 -12.67 -29.47
C GLY A 475 -27.81 -13.55 -29.77
N GLU A 476 -26.60 -13.11 -29.40
CA GLU A 476 -25.35 -13.88 -29.51
C GLU A 476 -25.07 -14.74 -28.26
N ARG A 477 -24.09 -15.65 -28.39
CA ARG A 477 -23.61 -16.46 -27.26
C ARG A 477 -22.90 -15.54 -26.26
N LYS A 478 -23.43 -15.44 -25.04
CA LYS A 478 -22.92 -14.55 -23.99
C LYS A 478 -22.70 -15.35 -22.71
N THR A 479 -21.61 -15.05 -22.00
CA THR A 479 -21.35 -15.55 -20.65
C THR A 479 -21.39 -14.37 -19.70
N LEU A 480 -22.19 -14.47 -18.66
CA LEU A 480 -22.34 -13.47 -17.61
C LEU A 480 -21.85 -14.07 -16.30
N PHE A 481 -21.17 -13.25 -15.51
CA PHE A 481 -20.71 -13.60 -14.18
C PHE A 481 -21.37 -12.69 -13.15
N ASP A 482 -21.44 -13.16 -11.92
CA ASP A 482 -21.89 -12.39 -10.77
C ASP A 482 -21.12 -11.07 -10.61
N PRO A 483 -21.77 -9.91 -10.75
CA PRO A 483 -21.10 -8.61 -10.62
C PRO A 483 -21.01 -8.12 -9.18
N ALA A 484 -21.63 -8.80 -8.20
CA ALA A 484 -21.58 -8.42 -6.80
C ALA A 484 -20.14 -8.46 -6.26
N ASP A 485 -19.41 -9.52 -6.61
CA ASP A 485 -17.98 -9.65 -6.34
C ASP A 485 -17.23 -10.08 -7.61
N PRO A 486 -16.66 -9.11 -8.35
CA PRO A 486 -15.93 -9.41 -9.57
C PRO A 486 -14.67 -10.27 -9.36
N CYS A 487 -14.11 -10.35 -8.15
CA CYS A 487 -12.89 -11.11 -7.87
C CYS A 487 -13.16 -12.61 -7.76
N HIS A 488 -14.35 -12.99 -7.28
CA HIS A 488 -14.79 -14.39 -7.19
C HIS A 488 -16.32 -14.49 -7.35
N PRO A 489 -16.83 -14.48 -8.60
CA PRO A 489 -18.25 -14.48 -8.88
C PRO A 489 -18.91 -15.76 -8.38
N GLN A 490 -20.06 -15.65 -7.69
CA GLN A 490 -20.74 -16.81 -7.09
C GLN A 490 -21.57 -17.64 -8.09
N TRP A 491 -21.88 -17.06 -9.24
CA TRP A 491 -22.67 -17.72 -10.27
C TRP A 491 -22.24 -17.26 -11.66
N MET A 492 -22.65 -18.06 -12.65
CA MET A 492 -22.41 -17.82 -14.06
C MET A 492 -23.67 -18.17 -14.84
N ILE A 493 -24.05 -17.30 -15.77
CA ILE A 493 -25.13 -17.55 -16.72
C ILE A 493 -24.53 -17.65 -18.11
N LYS A 494 -24.74 -18.78 -18.78
CA LYS A 494 -24.39 -18.97 -20.19
C LYS A 494 -25.65 -18.93 -21.04
N VAL A 495 -25.68 -18.01 -21.99
CA VAL A 495 -26.70 -17.94 -23.02
C VAL A 495 -26.13 -18.54 -24.30
N SER A 496 -26.81 -19.53 -24.86
CA SER A 496 -26.35 -20.28 -26.03
C SER A 496 -27.50 -20.68 -26.97
N GLY A 497 -27.15 -21.33 -28.08
CA GLY A 497 -28.09 -21.74 -29.12
C GLY A 497 -28.10 -20.83 -30.34
N ARG A 498 -28.80 -21.22 -31.41
CA ARG A 498 -28.78 -20.49 -32.70
C ARG A 498 -29.42 -19.10 -32.61
N LYS A 499 -30.24 -18.86 -31.59
CA LYS A 499 -30.91 -17.58 -31.32
C LYS A 499 -31.06 -17.29 -29.81
N ALA A 500 -30.07 -17.64 -29.00
CA ALA A 500 -30.15 -17.48 -27.54
C ALA A 500 -31.40 -18.15 -26.92
N ASP A 501 -31.69 -19.37 -27.36
CA ASP A 501 -32.85 -20.19 -26.98
C ASP A 501 -32.56 -21.17 -25.82
N GLN A 502 -31.31 -21.21 -25.34
CA GLN A 502 -30.93 -22.01 -24.18
C GLN A 502 -30.15 -21.15 -23.17
N LEU A 503 -30.57 -21.20 -21.90
CA LEU A 503 -29.90 -20.57 -20.78
C LEU A 503 -29.43 -21.63 -19.79
N THR A 504 -28.16 -21.58 -19.40
CA THR A 504 -27.60 -22.43 -18.34
C THR A 504 -27.19 -21.55 -17.17
N PHE A 505 -27.79 -21.76 -16.01
CA PHE A 505 -27.37 -21.16 -14.74
C PHE A 505 -26.43 -22.14 -14.02
N THR A 506 -25.26 -21.67 -13.59
CA THR A 506 -24.26 -22.50 -12.91
C THR A 506 -23.76 -21.76 -11.66
N PRO A 507 -24.03 -22.27 -10.44
CA PRO A 507 -23.33 -21.77 -9.26
C PRO A 507 -21.84 -22.10 -9.37
N LEU A 508 -20.98 -21.15 -9.00
CA LEU A 508 -19.54 -21.29 -9.05
C LEU A 508 -19.00 -21.61 -7.67
N ASP A 509 -18.08 -22.58 -7.60
CA ASP A 509 -17.38 -22.90 -6.37
C ASP A 509 -16.23 -21.91 -6.16
N ILE A 510 -16.45 -20.97 -5.23
CA ILE A 510 -15.51 -19.89 -4.87
C ILE A 510 -14.70 -20.21 -3.61
N ARG A 511 -14.71 -21.46 -3.14
CA ARG A 511 -13.96 -21.80 -1.93
C ARG A 511 -12.48 -21.63 -2.14
N GLY A 512 -11.88 -20.92 -1.21
CA GLY A 512 -10.48 -20.56 -1.33
C GLY A 512 -9.98 -19.79 -0.13
N VAL A 513 -8.81 -19.22 -0.33
CA VAL A 513 -8.12 -18.42 0.67
C VAL A 513 -7.82 -17.08 0.04
N GLN A 514 -8.06 -16.00 0.77
CA GLN A 514 -7.64 -14.66 0.40
C GLN A 514 -6.60 -14.18 1.38
N PHE A 515 -5.39 -13.91 0.91
CA PHE A 515 -4.39 -13.17 1.68
C PHE A 515 -4.62 -11.67 1.49
N SER A 516 -4.53 -10.92 2.58
CA SER A 516 -4.71 -9.48 2.62
C SER A 516 -3.46 -8.84 3.19
N VAL A 517 -2.86 -7.87 2.49
CA VAL A 517 -1.65 -7.15 2.90
C VAL A 517 -1.93 -5.66 2.92
N ARG A 518 -1.45 -4.98 3.95
CA ARG A 518 -1.54 -3.52 4.11
C ARG A 518 -0.18 -2.94 4.43
N LEU A 519 0.31 -2.04 3.58
CA LEU A 519 1.58 -1.33 3.76
C LEU A 519 1.32 0.18 3.81
N PRO A 520 1.89 0.95 4.74
CA PRO A 520 1.72 2.40 4.78
C PRO A 520 2.37 3.03 3.54
N THR A 521 1.65 3.94 2.87
CA THR A 521 2.19 4.70 1.73
C THR A 521 3.19 5.76 2.18
N LEU A 522 3.83 6.46 1.25
CA LEU A 522 4.73 7.56 1.56
C LEU A 522 4.05 8.61 2.46
N SER A 523 2.87 9.11 2.08
CA SER A 523 2.10 10.04 2.92
C SER A 523 1.68 9.41 4.24
N GLY A 524 1.22 8.14 4.21
CA GLY A 524 0.84 7.42 5.43
C GLY A 524 2.00 7.29 6.43
N ARG A 525 3.24 7.15 5.97
CA ARG A 525 4.44 7.12 6.82
C ARG A 525 4.76 8.49 7.42
N ILE A 526 4.69 9.55 6.61
CA ILE A 526 4.91 10.93 7.07
C ILE A 526 3.88 11.32 8.14
N ASP A 527 2.62 10.93 7.94
CA ASP A 527 1.51 11.21 8.86
C ASP A 527 1.46 10.28 10.07
N GLY A 528 2.33 9.27 10.14
CA GLY A 528 2.42 8.33 11.26
C GLY A 528 1.27 7.31 11.33
N VAL A 529 0.64 6.99 10.21
CA VAL A 529 -0.41 5.96 10.11
C VAL A 529 0.17 4.58 10.44
N SER A 530 -0.50 3.87 11.36
CA SER A 530 -0.22 2.45 11.60
C SER A 530 -1.09 1.59 10.70
N ALA A 531 -0.48 0.64 9.98
CA ALA A 531 -1.20 -0.33 9.17
C ALA A 531 -1.90 -1.42 10.01
N SER A 532 -1.58 -1.54 11.31
CA SER A 532 -2.12 -2.58 12.19
C SER A 532 -3.65 -2.48 12.35
N ALA A 533 -4.36 -3.55 12.01
CA ALA A 533 -5.79 -3.68 12.27
C ALA A 533 -6.03 -4.18 13.72
N GLY A 534 -5.90 -3.27 14.71
CA GLY A 534 -6.18 -3.50 16.15
C GLY A 534 -5.02 -4.16 16.92
N ALA A 535 -4.62 -3.78 18.14
CA ALA A 535 -5.19 -2.97 19.24
C ALA A 535 -4.03 -2.55 20.21
N PRO A 536 -4.22 -1.73 21.29
CA PRO A 536 -5.44 -1.08 21.78
C PRO A 536 -5.37 0.47 21.74
N GLN A 537 -6.53 1.11 21.84
CA GLN A 537 -6.62 2.50 22.28
C GLN A 537 -5.99 2.61 23.68
N LEU A 538 -5.06 3.55 23.86
CA LEU A 538 -4.36 3.80 25.14
C LEU A 538 -5.32 4.08 26.31
N ASP A 539 -6.57 4.46 26.05
CA ASP A 539 -7.57 4.74 27.08
C ASP A 539 -7.93 3.52 27.96
N GLU A 540 -7.70 2.28 27.49
CA GLU A 540 -7.90 1.07 28.31
C GLU A 540 -6.67 0.67 29.14
N LEU A 541 -5.46 1.13 28.78
CA LEU A 541 -4.22 0.87 29.54
C LEU A 541 -4.01 1.88 30.68
N ASP A 542 -4.52 3.11 30.54
CA ASP A 542 -4.50 4.12 31.61
C ASP A 542 -5.54 3.85 32.72
N ALA A 543 -6.50 2.95 32.50
CA ALA A 543 -7.46 2.52 33.52
C ALA A 543 -6.80 1.63 34.61
N GLY A 544 -5.60 1.08 34.35
CA GLY A 544 -4.89 0.15 35.24
C GLY A 544 -3.87 0.79 36.18
N PHE A 545 -3.57 2.09 36.04
CA PHE A 545 -2.61 2.80 36.89
C PHE A 545 -3.27 3.98 37.62
N ARG A 546 -4.23 3.67 38.51
CA ARG A 546 -4.54 4.58 39.62
C ARG A 546 -3.50 4.38 40.71
N SER A 547 -2.89 5.48 41.15
CA SER A 547 -1.97 5.51 42.28
C SER A 547 -2.65 4.94 43.54
N PRO A 548 -1.95 4.21 44.42
CA PRO A 548 -2.47 3.79 45.72
C PRO A 548 -2.89 4.95 46.65
N ASP A 549 -2.64 6.20 46.27
CA ASP A 549 -2.96 7.39 47.05
C ASP A 549 -4.37 7.98 46.78
N ASP A 550 -5.18 7.35 45.92
CA ASP A 550 -6.56 7.80 45.61
C ASP A 550 -7.66 6.99 46.34
N PHE A 551 -7.39 6.50 47.56
CA PHE A 551 -8.41 5.99 48.49
C PHE A 551 -8.46 6.78 49.81
#